data_AF-A0A929UYX1-F1
#
_entry.id   AF-A0A929UYX1-F1
#
_cell.length_a   1.000
_cell.length_b   1.000
_cell.length_c   1.000
_cell.angle_alpha   90.00
_cell.angle_beta   90.00
_cell.angle_gamma   90.00
#
_symmetry.space_group_name_H-M   'P 1'
#
loop_
_entity.id
_entity.type
_entity.pdbx_description
1 polymer ?
#
loop_
_entity_poly.entity_id
_entity_poly.type
_entity_poly.pdbx_seq_one_letter_code
_entity_poly.pdbx_strand_id
1 'polypeptide(L)'
;GWNRAKETPVAAVESDTEVLNQREEERREMTPEERRAADEAAIKGLYEKYKQRASDESLSPNDRDKWRGAALDLEFRNPDLFND
;
A
#
# COMPACT_ATOMS: atom_id res chain seq x y z
N GLY A 1 18.47 46.95 11.18
CA GLY A 1 18.39 45.67 10.45
C GLY A 1 16.98 45.16 10.54
N TRP A 2 16.34 44.87 9.40
CA TRP A 2 14.91 44.53 9.32
C TRP A 2 14.64 43.13 9.89
N ASN A 3 13.77 43.05 10.88
CA ASN A 3 13.13 41.81 11.32
C ASN A 3 12.24 41.25 10.20
N ARG A 4 12.32 39.94 9.92
CA ARG A 4 11.24 39.21 9.22
C ARG A 4 11.22 37.75 9.64
N ALA A 5 10.40 37.46 10.64
CA ALA A 5 9.85 36.12 10.83
C ALA A 5 9.16 35.70 9.52
N LYS A 6 9.49 34.52 9.03
CA LYS A 6 8.75 33.84 7.97
C LYS A 6 8.03 32.70 8.65
N GLU A 7 6.79 32.97 9.02
CA GLU A 7 5.81 32.00 9.45
C GLU A 7 5.74 30.87 8.41
N THR A 8 5.98 29.66 8.89
CA THR A 8 5.71 28.39 8.22
C THR A 8 4.22 28.33 7.89
N PRO A 9 3.80 27.90 6.68
CA PRO A 9 2.39 27.69 6.40
C PRO A 9 1.87 26.48 7.20
N VAL A 10 1.23 26.74 8.33
CA VAL A 10 0.52 25.75 9.17
C VAL A 10 -0.73 25.19 8.47
N ALA A 11 -1.23 25.85 7.42
CA ALA A 11 -2.47 25.46 6.74
C ALA A 11 -2.37 24.17 5.89
N ALA A 12 -1.18 23.76 5.45
CA ALA A 12 -1.04 22.52 4.67
C ALA A 12 -1.09 21.25 5.54
N VAL A 13 -0.75 21.38 6.83
CA VAL A 13 -0.74 20.25 7.76
C VAL A 13 -2.16 19.89 8.21
N GLU A 14 -3.04 20.89 8.37
CA GLU A 14 -4.42 20.68 8.83
C GLU A 14 -5.22 19.87 7.80
N SER A 15 -5.15 20.21 6.51
CA SER A 15 -5.82 19.46 5.44
C SER A 15 -5.28 18.04 5.25
N ASP A 16 -3.97 17.83 5.38
CA ASP A 16 -3.38 16.49 5.30
C ASP A 16 -3.82 15.64 6.51
N THR A 17 -3.90 16.24 7.69
CA THR A 17 -4.40 15.57 8.89
C THR A 17 -5.90 15.30 8.88
N GLU A 18 -6.71 16.12 8.21
CA GLU A 18 -8.15 15.89 8.03
C GLU A 18 -8.41 14.73 7.06
N VAL A 19 -7.68 14.65 5.95
CA VAL A 19 -7.78 13.51 5.00
C VAL A 19 -7.31 12.22 5.65
N LEU A 20 -6.24 12.28 6.45
CA LEU A 20 -5.76 11.13 7.22
C LEU A 20 -6.76 10.72 8.32
N ASN A 21 -7.39 11.69 9.01
CA ASN A 21 -8.43 11.39 10.01
C ASN A 21 -9.69 10.80 9.38
N GLN A 22 -10.16 11.29 8.24
CA GLN A 22 -11.30 10.72 7.54
C GLN A 22 -11.04 9.26 7.12
N ARG A 23 -9.85 9.00 6.58
CA ARG A 23 -9.42 7.63 6.25
C ARG A 23 -9.27 6.74 7.49
N GLU A 24 -8.90 7.32 8.63
CA GLU A 24 -8.81 6.62 9.92
C GLU A 24 -10.19 6.36 10.53
N GLU A 25 -11.14 7.29 10.40
CA GLU A 25 -12.54 7.13 10.81
C GLU A 25 -13.27 6.08 9.96
N GLU A 26 -13.12 6.10 8.63
CA GLU A 26 -13.64 5.03 7.75
C GLU A 26 -13.04 3.66 8.11
N ARG A 27 -11.78 3.63 8.56
CA ARG A 27 -11.17 2.40 9.09
C ARG A 27 -11.73 2.01 10.46
N ARG A 28 -12.17 2.95 11.30
CA ARG A 28 -12.81 2.68 12.62
C ARG A 28 -14.24 2.18 12.47
N GLU A 29 -14.97 2.61 11.43
CA GLU A 29 -16.33 2.12 11.14
C GLU A 29 -16.36 0.74 10.48
N MET A 30 -15.27 0.30 9.85
CA MET A 30 -15.18 -1.05 9.29
C MET A 30 -15.28 -2.13 10.38
N THR A 31 -16.13 -3.13 10.13
CA THR A 31 -16.14 -4.36 10.92
C THR A 31 -14.82 -5.12 10.77
N PRO A 32 -14.46 -5.99 11.73
CA PRO A 32 -13.25 -6.81 11.63
C PRO A 32 -13.21 -7.66 10.35
N GLU A 33 -14.37 -8.10 9.86
CA GLU A 33 -14.51 -8.88 8.63
C GLU A 33 -14.27 -8.03 7.39
N GLU A 34 -14.84 -6.81 7.32
CA GLU A 34 -14.59 -5.89 6.20
C GLU A 34 -13.13 -5.44 6.15
N ARG A 35 -12.52 -5.18 7.31
CA ARG A 35 -11.09 -4.84 7.36
C ARG A 35 -10.24 -5.99 6.86
N ARG A 36 -10.55 -7.22 7.28
CA ARG A 36 -9.90 -8.43 6.77
C ARG A 36 -10.07 -8.55 5.26
N ALA A 37 -11.28 -8.38 4.72
CA ALA A 37 -11.52 -8.45 3.27
C ALA A 37 -10.75 -7.37 2.49
N ALA A 38 -10.64 -6.15 3.03
CA ALA A 38 -9.85 -5.09 2.43
C ALA A 38 -8.35 -5.40 2.45
N ASP A 39 -7.82 -5.95 3.55
CA ASP A 39 -6.43 -6.39 3.65
C ASP A 39 -6.16 -7.57 2.68
N GLU A 40 -7.07 -8.53 2.58
CA GLU A 40 -6.98 -9.64 1.62
C GLU A 40 -6.99 -9.16 0.17
N ALA A 41 -7.86 -8.20 -0.16
CA ALA A 41 -7.89 -7.58 -1.48
C ALA A 41 -6.60 -6.80 -1.78
N ALA A 42 -6.04 -6.11 -0.79
CA ALA A 42 -4.76 -5.41 -0.93
C ALA A 42 -3.61 -6.39 -1.19
N ILE A 43 -3.57 -7.52 -0.49
CA ILE A 43 -2.57 -8.59 -0.68
C ILE A 43 -2.70 -9.21 -2.08
N LYS A 44 -3.93 -9.55 -2.52
CA LYS A 44 -4.18 -10.08 -3.86
C LYS A 44 -3.77 -9.10 -4.95
N GLY A 45 -4.13 -7.82 -4.79
CA GLY A 45 -3.73 -6.77 -5.73
C GLY A 45 -2.21 -6.54 -5.78
N LEU A 46 -1.50 -6.71 -4.67
CA LEU A 46 -0.04 -6.63 -4.64
C LEU A 46 0.60 -7.83 -5.36
N TYR A 47 0.08 -9.03 -5.11
CA TYR A 47 0.51 -10.26 -5.77
C TYR A 47 0.36 -10.19 -7.29
N GLU A 48 -0.78 -9.70 -7.80
CA GLU A 48 -1.00 -9.50 -9.23
C GLU A 48 0.01 -8.52 -9.85
N LYS A 49 0.26 -7.39 -9.19
CA LYS A 49 1.28 -6.41 -9.63
C LYS A 49 2.67 -7.05 -9.71
N TYR A 50 3.03 -7.90 -8.75
CA TYR A 50 4.31 -8.60 -8.76
C TYR A 50 4.38 -9.61 -9.90
N LYS A 51 3.32 -10.39 -10.17
CA LYS A 51 3.28 -11.28 -11.34
C LYS A 51 3.38 -10.53 -12.66
N GLN A 52 2.72 -9.39 -12.76
CA GLN A 52 2.81 -8.53 -13.94
C GLN A 52 4.24 -8.02 -14.16
N ARG A 53 4.90 -7.53 -13.10
CA ARG A 53 6.31 -7.10 -13.17
C ARG A 53 7.28 -8.25 -13.43
N ALA A 54 7.02 -9.44 -12.90
CA ALA A 54 7.80 -10.64 -13.22
C ALA A 54 7.68 -11.05 -14.71
N SER A 55 6.62 -10.60 -15.39
CA SER A 55 6.37 -10.86 -16.82
C SER A 55 6.79 -9.70 -17.73
N ASP A 56 7.23 -8.57 -17.16
CA ASP A 56 7.63 -7.38 -17.89
C ASP A 56 8.99 -7.60 -18.58
N GLU A 57 8.96 -7.89 -19.88
CA GLU A 57 10.15 -8.14 -20.70
C GLU A 57 11.10 -6.94 -20.79
N SER A 58 10.65 -5.74 -20.41
CA SER A 58 11.48 -4.55 -20.29
C SER A 58 12.47 -4.63 -19.12
N LEU A 59 12.23 -5.53 -18.16
CA LEU A 59 13.09 -5.73 -17.00
C LEU A 59 14.16 -6.79 -17.25
N SER A 60 15.28 -6.66 -16.54
CA SER A 60 16.33 -7.68 -16.57
C SER A 60 15.78 -9.03 -16.06
N PRO A 61 16.30 -10.17 -16.54
CA PRO A 61 15.92 -11.48 -16.02
C PRO A 61 16.02 -11.57 -14.49
N ASN A 62 17.10 -11.02 -13.92
CA ASN A 62 17.31 -10.99 -12.48
C ASN A 62 16.25 -10.16 -11.73
N ASP A 63 15.81 -9.03 -12.27
CA ASP A 63 14.75 -8.25 -11.63
C ASP A 63 13.38 -8.91 -11.77
N ARG A 64 13.11 -9.55 -12.92
CA ARG A 64 11.91 -10.41 -13.08
C ARG A 64 11.88 -11.55 -12.07
N ASP A 65 13.03 -12.19 -11.81
CA ASP A 65 13.14 -13.26 -10.81
C ASP A 65 12.91 -12.74 -9.39
N LYS A 66 13.38 -11.52 -9.05
CA LYS A 66 13.05 -10.88 -7.75
C LYS A 66 11.54 -10.67 -7.60
N TRP A 67 10.87 -10.15 -8.63
CA TRP A 67 9.41 -9.97 -8.59
C TRP A 67 8.67 -11.30 -8.49
N ARG A 68 9.14 -12.32 -9.20
CA ARG A 68 8.60 -13.69 -9.09
C ARG A 68 8.78 -14.24 -7.69
N GLY A 69 9.95 -14.07 -7.09
CA GLY A 69 10.22 -14.47 -5.71
C GLY A 69 9.34 -13.73 -4.70
N ALA A 70 9.12 -12.43 -4.89
CA ALA A 70 8.23 -11.64 -4.03
C ALA A 70 6.75 -12.07 -4.15
N ALA A 71 6.29 -12.44 -5.34
CA ALA A 71 4.97 -13.02 -5.53
C ALA A 71 4.83 -14.38 -4.83
N LEU A 72 5.83 -15.26 -4.95
CA LEU A 72 5.84 -16.56 -4.26
C LEU A 72 5.89 -16.42 -2.74
N ASP A 73 6.65 -15.47 -2.22
CA ASP A 73 6.71 -15.17 -0.78
C ASP A 73 5.36 -14.66 -0.25
N LEU A 74 4.63 -13.84 -1.03
CA LEU A 74 3.26 -13.45 -0.69
C LEU A 74 2.30 -14.64 -0.66
N GLU A 75 2.40 -15.55 -1.62
CA GLU A 75 1.59 -16.76 -1.69
C GLU A 75 1.84 -17.67 -0.47
N PHE A 76 3.12 -17.86 -0.13
CA PHE A 76 3.53 -18.69 1.00
C PHE A 76 3.10 -18.12 2.36
N ARG A 77 3.16 -16.80 2.54
CA ARG A 77 2.76 -16.15 3.80
C ARG A 77 1.25 -16.07 4.00
N ASN A 78 0.47 -16.23 2.93
CA ASN A 78 -0.98 -16.11 2.95
C ASN A 78 -1.63 -17.36 2.34
N PRO A 79 -1.40 -18.56 2.91
CA PRO A 79 -1.87 -19.81 2.32
C PRO A 79 -3.39 -19.82 2.15
N ASP A 80 -4.14 -19.29 3.12
CA ASP A 80 -5.61 -19.22 3.07
C ASP A 80 -6.17 -18.32 1.95
N LEU A 81 -5.34 -17.44 1.35
CA LEU A 81 -5.79 -16.53 0.29
C LEU A 81 -5.54 -17.08 -1.12
N PHE A 82 -4.61 -18.02 -1.27
CA PHE A 82 -4.09 -18.45 -2.56
C PHE A 82 -4.12 -19.97 -2.79
N ASN A 83 -4.22 -20.78 -1.72
CA ASN A 83 -4.56 -22.20 -1.82
C ASN A 83 -6.05 -22.35 -1.47
N ASP A 84 -6.89 -22.58 -2.49
CA ASP A 84 -8.30 -22.97 -2.39
C ASP A 84 -8.43 -24.48 -2.12
#